data_AF-A0A263CWT5-F1
#
_entry.id   AF-A0A263CWT5-F1
#
_cell.length_a   1.000
_cell.length_b   1.000
_cell.length_c   1.000
_cell.angle_alpha   90.00
_cell.angle_beta   90.00
_cell.angle_gamma   90.00
#
_symmetry.space_group_name_H-M   'P 1'
#
loop_
_entity.id
_entity.type
_entity.pdbx_description
1 polymer ?
#
loop_
_entity_poly.entity_id
_entity_poly.type
_entity_poly.pdbx_seq_one_letter_code
_entity_poly.pdbx_strand_id
1 'polypeptide(L)' 'MSDTKSVISAASRRTGYRPMLVGPVVELIRKWRDEGRSEAWMTSRLRAELGPDNAAAERPFVSWVIGQLGK' A
#
# COMPACT_ATOMS: atom_id res chain seq x y z
N MET A 1 -9.87 -4.37 13.59
CA MET A 1 -10.26 -4.71 12.20
C MET A 1 -10.47 -3.41 11.42
N SER A 2 -9.40 -2.82 10.92
CA SER A 2 -9.49 -1.69 10.00
C SER A 2 -10.15 -2.16 8.70
N ASP A 3 -11.30 -1.57 8.38
CA ASP A 3 -11.96 -1.77 7.10
C ASP A 3 -11.00 -1.34 5.98
N THR A 4 -10.71 -2.23 5.01
CA THR A 4 -9.81 -1.91 3.89
C THR A 4 -10.26 -0.65 3.15
N LYS A 5 -11.56 -0.34 3.10
CA LYS A 5 -12.09 0.90 2.51
C LYS A 5 -11.63 2.15 3.26
N SER A 6 -11.52 2.09 4.60
CA SER A 6 -11.04 3.22 5.40
C SER A 6 -9.55 3.49 5.15
N VAL A 7 -8.76 2.42 5.01
CA VAL A 7 -7.33 2.50 4.66
C VAL A 7 -7.15 3.08 3.25
N ILE A 8 -7.96 2.66 2.27
CA ILE A 8 -7.92 3.21 0.90
C ILE A 8 -8.25 4.71 0.90
N SER A 9 -9.28 5.12 1.65
CA SER A 9 -9.64 6.53 1.79
C SER A 9 -8.49 7.35 2.40
N ALA A 10 -7.82 6.83 3.42
CA ALA A 10 -6.66 7.48 4.03
C ALA A 10 -5.43 7.50 3.10
N ALA A 11 -5.18 6.42 2.37
CA ALA A 11 -4.10 6.31 1.40
C ALA A 11 -4.27 7.32 0.24
N SER A 12 -5.51 7.51 -0.21
CA SER A 12 -5.88 8.52 -1.20
C SER A 12 -5.53 9.94 -0.72
N ARG A 13 -5.91 10.30 0.51
CA ARG A 13 -5.53 11.59 1.09
C ARG A 13 -4.02 11.77 1.25
N ARG A 14 -3.30 10.70 1.60
CA ARG A 14 -1.85 10.73 1.82
C ARG A 14 -1.05 10.93 0.53
N THR A 15 -1.50 10.30 -0.55
CA THR A 15 -0.78 10.31 -1.85
C THR A 15 -1.30 11.38 -2.81
N GLY A 16 -2.49 11.93 -2.56
CA GLY A 16 -3.20 12.80 -3.51
C GLY A 16 -3.86 12.02 -4.66
N TYR A 17 -3.66 10.70 -4.75
CA TYR A 17 -4.28 9.87 -5.78
C TYR A 17 -5.76 9.64 -5.53
N ARG A 18 -6.52 9.43 -6.60
CA ARG A 18 -7.93 9.00 -6.49
C ARG A 18 -8.01 7.62 -5.82
N PRO A 19 -9.05 7.32 -5.02
CA PRO A 19 -9.24 6.02 -4.39
C PRO A 19 -9.14 4.83 -5.36
N MET A 20 -9.62 5.00 -6.60
CA MET A 20 -9.56 3.97 -7.64
C MET A 20 -8.13 3.58 -8.05
N LEU A 21 -7.14 4.47 -7.88
CA LEU A 21 -5.75 4.23 -8.27
C LEU A 21 -4.95 3.62 -7.12
N VAL A 22 -5.18 4.09 -5.90
CA VAL A 22 -4.46 3.61 -4.71
C VAL A 22 -5.10 2.35 -4.10
N GLY A 23 -6.38 2.10 -4.36
CA GLY A 23 -7.14 0.95 -3.90
C GLY A 23 -6.47 -0.39 -4.21
N PRO A 24 -6.16 -0.67 -5.50
CA PRO A 24 -5.47 -1.89 -5.89
C PRO A 24 -4.12 -2.07 -5.21
N VAL A 25 -3.38 -0.98 -4.98
CA VAL A 25 -2.08 -1.04 -4.28
C VAL A 25 -2.24 -1.46 -2.83
N VAL A 26 -3.22 -0.89 -2.11
CA VAL A 26 -3.52 -1.28 -0.72
C VAL A 26 -3.94 -2.75 -0.64
N GLU A 27 -4.75 -3.22 -1.59
CA GLU A 27 -5.16 -4.62 -1.64
C GLU A 27 -4.00 -5.58 -1.91
N LEU A 28 -3.07 -5.21 -2.79
CA LEU A 28 -1.84 -5.97 -3.03
C LEU A 28 -0.97 -6.05 -1.78
N ILE A 29 -0.77 -4.93 -1.08
CA ILE A 29 -0.01 -4.90 0.17
C ILE A 29 -0.67 -5.79 1.23
N ARG A 30 -2.00 -5.73 1.36
CA ARG A 30 -2.75 -6.62 2.28
C ARG A 30 -2.51 -8.09 1.94
N LYS A 31 -2.72 -8.46 0.68
CA LYS A 31 -2.53 -9.83 0.19
C LYS A 31 -1.11 -10.33 0.47
N TRP A 32 -0.08 -9.57 0.09
CA TRP A 32 1.31 -10.00 0.27
C TRP A 32 1.74 -10.08 1.74
N ARG A 33 1.21 -9.19 2.59
CA ARG A 33 1.40 -9.31 4.04
C ARG A 33 0.79 -10.61 4.55
N ASP A 34 -0.42 -10.95 4.13
CA ASP A 34 -1.10 -12.19 4.54
C ASP A 34 -0.37 -13.45 4.03
N GLU A 35 0.35 -13.34 2.90
CA GLU A 35 1.28 -14.36 2.38
C GLU A 35 2.65 -14.39 3.11
N GLY A 36 2.88 -13.52 4.10
CA GLY A 36 4.14 -13.45 4.85
C GLY A 36 5.30 -12.80 4.09
N ARG A 37 5.04 -12.01 3.04
CA ARG A 37 6.09 -11.25 2.35
C ARG A 37 6.63 -10.13 3.24
N SER A 38 7.91 -9.81 3.08
CA SER A 38 8.53 -8.72 3.83
C SER A 38 8.21 -7.34 3.22
N GLU A 39 8.26 -6.28 4.05
CA GLU A 39 8.09 -4.89 3.60
C GLU A 39 9.06 -4.53 2.45
N ALA A 40 10.32 -4.97 2.54
CA ALA A 40 11.33 -4.74 1.52
C ALA A 40 10.96 -5.40 0.19
N TRP A 41 10.44 -6.64 0.23
CA TRP A 41 9.98 -7.34 -0.96
C TRP A 41 8.79 -6.63 -1.60
N MET A 42 7.78 -6.24 -0.80
CA MET A 42 6.60 -5.52 -1.30
C MET A 42 6.98 -4.19 -1.94
N THR A 43 7.85 -3.42 -1.30
CA THR A 43 8.36 -2.14 -1.82
C THR A 43 9.08 -2.35 -3.15
N SER A 44 9.99 -3.32 -3.23
CA SER A 44 10.70 -3.62 -4.47
C SER A 44 9.75 -4.05 -5.58
N ARG A 45 8.73 -4.85 -5.27
CA ARG A 45 7.75 -5.31 -6.24
C ARG A 45 6.88 -4.16 -6.75
N LEU A 46 6.40 -3.27 -5.88
CA LEU A 46 5.62 -2.10 -6.27
C LEU A 46 6.42 -1.14 -7.14
N ARG A 47 7.70 -0.91 -6.84
CA ARG A 47 8.56 -0.07 -7.68
C ARG A 47 8.76 -0.64 -9.07
N ALA A 48 8.86 -1.97 -9.20
CA ALA A 48 8.99 -2.62 -10.50
C ALA A 48 7.71 -2.48 -11.36
N GLU A 49 6.53 -2.47 -10.72
CA GLU A 49 5.24 -2.41 -11.43
C GLU A 49 4.76 -0.96 -11.67
N LEU A 50 4.97 -0.06 -10.71
CA LEU A 50 4.43 1.31 -10.73
C LEU A 50 5.47 2.38 -11.09
N GLY A 51 6.74 2.00 -11.16
CA GLY A 51 7.88 2.90 -11.31
C GLY A 51 8.48 3.35 -9.97
N PRO A 52 9.77 3.75 -9.97
CA PRO A 52 10.51 4.11 -8.75
C PRO A 52 10.01 5.40 -8.08
N ASP A 53 9.43 6.32 -8.87
CA ASP A 53 8.98 7.65 -8.41
C ASP A 53 7.50 7.68 -7.99
N ASN A 54 6.83 6.52 -7.96
CA ASN A 54 5.43 6.45 -7.54
C ASN A 54 5.33 6.50 -6.01
N ALA A 55 4.60 7.48 -5.47
CA ALA A 55 4.41 7.65 -4.03
C ALA A 55 3.81 6.41 -3.34
N ALA A 56 3.01 5.62 -4.06
CA ALA A 56 2.42 4.38 -3.54
C ALA A 56 3.38 3.18 -3.58
N ALA A 57 4.55 3.33 -4.20
CA ALA A 57 5.62 2.34 -4.24
C ALA A 57 6.79 2.68 -3.27
N GLU A 58 6.73 3.82 -2.60
CA GLU A 58 7.77 4.19 -1.64
C GLU A 58 7.67 3.40 -0.33
N ARG A 59 8.84 3.06 0.23
CA ARG A 59 8.92 2.32 1.49
C ARG A 59 8.11 2.95 2.65
N PRO A 60 8.12 4.28 2.88
CA PRO A 60 7.33 4.89 3.94
C PRO A 60 5.82 4.71 3.74
N PHE A 61 5.35 4.69 2.50
CA PHE A 61 3.95 4.40 2.19
C PHE A 61 3.60 2.95 2.49
N VAL A 62 4.40 1.99 2.01
CA VAL A 62 4.18 0.55 2.24
C VAL A 62 4.17 0.21 3.74
N SER A 63 5.16 0.70 4.48
CA SER A 63 5.26 0.50 5.93
C SER A 63 4.04 1.07 6.66
N TRP A 64 3.59 2.26 6.27
CA TRP A 64 2.38 2.88 6.81
C TRP A 64 1.13 2.05 6.53
N VAL A 65 0.94 1.55 5.30
CA VAL A 65 -0.22 0.70 4.96
C VAL A 65 -0.23 -0.59 5.80
N ILE A 66 0.92 -1.26 5.92
CA ILE A 66 1.05 -2.47 6.76
C ILE A 66 0.63 -2.16 8.20
N GLY A 67 1.08 -1.03 8.76
CA GLY A 67 0.73 -0.59 10.11
C GLY A 67 -0.75 -0.22 10.30
N GLN A 68 -1.46 0.20 9.25
CA GLN A 68 -2.90 0.42 9.31
C GLN A 68 -3.68 -0.89 9.27
N LEU A 69 -3.26 -1.83 8.43
CA LEU A 69 -3.96 -3.11 8.27
C LEU A 69 -3.81 -4.04 9.50
N GLY A 70 -2.84 -3.78 10.38
CA GLY A 70 -2.62 -4.54 11.63
C GLY A 70 -3.45 -4.06 12.84
N LYS A 71 -4.25 -2.99 12.68
CA LYS A 71 -5.18 -2.43 13.69
C LYS A 71 -6.61 -2.84 13.35
#